data_AF-A0AAV1QWY2-F1
#
_entry.id   AF-A0AAV1QWY2-F1
#
_cell.length_a   1.000
_cell.length_b   1.000
_cell.length_c   1.000
_cell.angle_alpha   90.00
_cell.angle_beta   90.00
_cell.angle_gamma   90.00
#
_symmetry.space_group_name_H-M   'P 1'
#
loop_
_entity.id
_entity.type
_entity.pdbx_description
1 polymer ?
#
loop_
_entity_poly.entity_id
_entity_poly.type
_entity_poly.pdbx_seq_one_letter_code
_entity_poly.pdbx_strand_id
1 'polypeptide(L)' 'MIERDFRAGGFAGYMVKDMGMRVDVMEESVDERVPILPGAALGKQLFAGMVANEDGHLGTQALITVPERLNGM' A
#
# COMPACT_ATOMS: atom_id res chain seq x y z
N MET A 1 12.36 8.99 4.05
CA MET A 1 11.87 9.68 2.82
C MET A 1 12.81 10.78 2.38
N ILE A 2 12.96 11.89 3.13
CA ILE A 2 13.80 13.03 2.72
C ILE A 2 15.26 12.62 2.46
N GLU A 3 15.85 11.83 3.36
CA GLU A 3 17.22 11.32 3.22
C GLU A 3 17.32 10.05 2.35
N ARG A 4 16.21 9.60 1.76
CA ARG A 4 16.10 8.33 1.00
C ARG A 4 16.57 7.06 1.72
N ASP A 5 16.58 7.07 3.06
CA ASP A 5 16.69 5.84 3.84
C ASP A 5 15.36 5.08 3.86
N PHE A 6 15.37 3.89 3.26
CA PHE A 6 14.22 3.00 3.08
C PHE A 6 14.36 1.66 3.81
N ARG A 7 15.32 1.55 4.75
CA ARG A 7 15.45 0.36 5.60
C ARG A 7 14.14 0.07 6.34
N ALA A 8 13.73 -1.19 6.37
CA ALA A 8 12.41 -1.55 6.84
C ALA A 8 12.22 -1.34 8.35
N GLY A 9 11.31 -0.42 8.72
CA GLY A 9 10.62 -0.43 10.02
C GLY A 9 9.28 -1.19 9.97
N GLY A 10 8.75 -1.40 8.76
CA GLY A 10 7.58 -2.21 8.42
C GLY A 10 7.58 -2.43 6.92
N PHE A 11 7.42 -3.68 6.47
CA PHE A 11 7.62 -4.05 5.06
C PHE A 11 6.42 -3.71 4.19
N ALA A 12 6.66 -3.19 2.98
CA ALA A 12 5.60 -2.90 2.01
C ALA A 12 4.74 -4.14 1.70
N GLY A 13 5.34 -5.33 1.61
CA GLY A 13 4.58 -6.58 1.44
C GLY A 13 3.61 -6.88 2.59
N TYR A 14 3.95 -6.53 3.83
CA TYR A 14 3.05 -6.68 4.97
C TYR A 14 1.91 -5.67 4.93
N MET A 15 2.17 -4.44 4.45
CA MET A 15 1.12 -3.45 4.27
C MET A 15 0.06 -3.91 3.25
N VAL A 16 0.47 -4.53 2.14
CA VAL A 16 -0.48 -5.10 1.15
C VAL A 16 -1.36 -6.17 1.79
N LYS A 17 -0.74 -7.09 2.55
CA LYS A 17 -1.46 -8.16 3.27
C LYS A 17 -2.49 -7.60 4.25
N ASP A 18 -2.05 -6.72 5.14
CA ASP A 18 -2.89 -6.24 6.25
C ASP A 18 -4.02 -5.34 5.75
N MET A 19 -3.76 -4.52 4.73
CA MET A 19 -4.81 -3.72 4.09
C MET A 19 -5.78 -4.60 3.27
N GLY A 20 -5.28 -5.62 2.57
CA GLY A 20 -6.13 -6.57 1.83
C GLY A 20 -7.13 -7.29 2.72
N MET A 21 -6.72 -7.69 3.92
CA MET A 21 -7.60 -8.37 4.89
C MET A 21 -8.84 -7.54 5.28
N ARG A 22 -8.75 -6.21 5.21
CA ARG A 22 -9.89 -5.33 5.52
C ARG A 22 -10.59 -4.79 4.27
N VAL A 23 -9.85 -4.45 3.21
CA VAL A 23 -10.42 -3.85 1.99
C VAL A 23 -11.09 -4.91 1.11
N ASP A 24 -10.51 -6.11 0.97
CA ASP A 24 -11.05 -7.13 0.06
C ASP A 24 -12.27 -7.81 0.67
N VAL A 25 -12.27 -8.00 2.00
CA VAL A 25 -13.41 -8.55 2.74
C VAL A 25 -14.63 -7.63 2.67
N MET A 26 -14.44 -6.32 2.46
CA MET A 26 -15.54 -5.37 2.25
C MET A 26 -16.22 -5.53 0.90
N GLU A 27 -15.48 -5.83 -0.16
CA GLU A 27 -16.05 -6.07 -1.49
C GLU A 27 -16.89 -7.35 -1.54
N GLU A 28 -16.54 -8.38 -0.75
CA GLU A 28 -17.28 -9.65 -0.71
C GLU A 28 -18.55 -9.62 0.17
N SER A 29 -18.63 -8.72 1.15
CA SER A 29 -19.79 -8.63 2.05
C SER A 29 -20.93 -7.78 1.46
N VAL A 30 -22.03 -8.43 1.07
CA VAL A 30 -23.26 -7.82 0.51
C VAL A 30 -24.17 -7.18 1.58
N ASP A 31 -23.60 -6.73 2.70
CA ASP A 31 -24.36 -6.16 3.82
C ASP A 31 -24.29 -4.62 3.77
N GLU A 32 -25.41 -3.92 3.95
CA GLU A 32 -25.49 -2.45 3.82
C GLU A 32 -24.66 -1.68 4.87
N ARG A 33 -24.03 -2.37 5.81
CA ARG A 33 -23.21 -1.80 6.91
C ARG A 33 -21.71 -1.89 6.68
N VAL A 34 -21.26 -2.14 5.45
CA VAL A 34 -19.83 -2.17 5.13
C VAL A 34 -19.24 -0.75 5.13
N PRO A 35 -18.23 -0.46 5.97
CA PRO A 35 -17.58 0.85 5.95
C PRO A 35 -16.92 1.14 4.59
N ILE A 36 -17.20 2.29 3.98
CA ILE A 36 -16.53 2.70 2.73
C ILE A 36 -15.15 3.27 3.09
N LEU A 37 -14.06 2.59 2.68
CA LEU A 37 -12.66 2.95 3.02
C LEU A 37 -11.78 3.28 1.80
N PRO A 38 -12.09 4.33 1.02
CA PRO A 38 -11.39 4.63 -0.24
C PRO A 38 -9.91 4.98 -0.01
N GLY A 39 -9.58 5.62 1.12
CA GLY A 39 -8.19 5.89 1.49
C GLY A 39 -7.37 4.64 1.74
N ALA A 40 -7.96 3.61 2.37
CA ALA A 40 -7.29 2.33 2.60
C ALA A 40 -7.15 1.53 1.29
N ALA A 41 -8.17 1.57 0.43
CA ALA A 41 -8.11 0.96 -0.90
C ALA A 41 -7.01 1.58 -1.76
N LEU A 42 -6.91 2.93 -1.78
CA LEU A 42 -5.82 3.63 -2.46
C LEU A 42 -4.46 3.29 -1.86
N GLY A 43 -4.34 3.28 -0.53
CA GLY A 43 -3.12 2.89 0.16
C GLY A 43 -2.65 1.49 -0.24
N LYS A 44 -3.56 0.51 -0.28
CA LYS A 44 -3.28 -0.85 -0.73
C LYS A 44 -2.73 -0.87 -2.15
N GLN A 45 -3.33 -0.12 -3.08
CA GLN A 45 -2.87 -0.04 -4.47
C GLN A 45 -1.47 0.57 -4.57
N LEU A 46 -1.16 1.60 -3.78
CA LEU A 46 0.19 2.18 -3.75
C LEU A 46 1.23 1.18 -3.24
N PHE A 47 0.95 0.43 -2.16
CA PHE A 47 1.85 -0.62 -1.68
C PHE A 47 1.96 -1.80 -2.66
N ALA A 48 0.88 -2.16 -3.35
CA ALA A 48 0.92 -3.15 -4.41
C ALA A 48 1.83 -2.68 -5.57
N GLY A 49 1.79 -1.38 -5.90
CA GLY A 49 2.73 -0.76 -6.83
C GLY A 49 4.18 -0.91 -6.39
N MET A 50 4.50 -0.75 -5.11
CA MET A 50 5.85 -1.02 -4.60
C MET A 50 6.26 -2.49 -4.80
N VAL A 51 5.40 -3.44 -4.40
CA VAL A 51 5.68 -4.87 -4.54
C VAL A 51 5.88 -5.27 -6.00
N ALA A 52 5.06 -4.73 -6.91
CA ALA A 52 5.18 -4.95 -8.35
C ALA A 52 6.50 -4.43 -8.95
N ASN A 53 7.17 -3.50 -8.26
CA ASN A 53 8.48 -2.97 -8.64
C ASN A 53 9.61 -3.58 -7.78
N GLU A 54 9.41 -4.77 -7.19
CA GLU A 54 10.38 -5.49 -6.35
C GLU A 54 10.75 -4.80 -5.02
N ASP A 55 10.09 -3.69 -4.68
CA ASP A 55 10.30 -2.91 -3.45
C ASP A 55 9.54 -3.48 -2.23
N GLY A 56 9.03 -4.70 -2.33
CA GLY A 56 8.22 -5.33 -1.26
C GLY A 56 8.98 -5.48 0.08
N HIS A 57 10.31 -5.51 0.02
CA HIS A 57 11.22 -5.60 1.14
C HIS A 57 11.63 -4.24 1.75
N LEU A 58 11.25 -3.13 1.11
CA LEU A 58 11.52 -1.79 1.63
C LEU A 58 10.50 -1.40 2.72
N GLY A 59 10.90 -0.43 3.53
CA GLY A 59 10.05 0.13 4.57
C GLY A 59 8.84 0.87 4.00
N THR A 60 7.79 1.02 4.80
CA THR A 60 6.59 1.82 4.46
C THR A 60 6.93 3.22 3.96
N GLN A 61 8.00 3.83 4.49
CA GLN A 61 8.48 5.13 4.03
C GLN A 61 9.02 5.13 2.59
N ALA A 62 9.21 3.99 1.93
CA ALA A 62 9.50 3.95 0.50
C ALA A 62 8.25 4.13 -0.37
N LEU A 63 7.05 4.28 0.22
CA LEU A 63 5.81 4.55 -0.55
C LEU A 63 5.90 5.78 -1.45
N ILE A 64 6.76 6.75 -1.14
CA ILE A 64 7.01 7.94 -1.97
C ILE A 64 7.53 7.59 -3.36
N THR A 65 8.20 6.45 -3.54
CA THR A 65 8.74 6.06 -4.84
C THR A 65 7.64 5.80 -5.86
N VAL A 66 6.43 5.43 -5.41
CA VAL A 66 5.28 5.18 -6.30
C VAL A 66 4.79 6.46 -6.97
N PRO A 67 4.41 7.55 -6.25
CA PRO A 67 4.06 8.80 -6.90
C PRO A 67 5.24 9.47 -7.61
N GLU A 68 6.50 9.26 -7.19
CA GLU A 68 7.66 9.73 -7.96
C GLU A 68 7.70 9.08 -9.35
N ARG A 69 7.60 7.74 -9.42
CA ARG A 69 7.54 7.00 -10.68
C ARG A 69 6.35 7.38 -11.55
N LEU A 70 5.17 7.56 -10.94
CA LEU A 70 3.97 8.01 -11.66
C LEU A 70 4.16 9.40 -12.29
N ASN A 71 5.00 10.25 -11.70
CA ASN A 71 5.37 11.56 -12.24
C ASN A 71 6.61 11.52 -13.16
N GLY A 72 7.14 10.34 -13.48
CA GLY A 72 8.31 10.17 -14.34
C GLY A 72 9.64 10.55 -13.69
N MET A 73 9.73 10.51 -12.36
CA MET A 73 10.95 10.75 -11.58
C MET A 73 11.61 9.47 -11.09
#